data_AF-A0A2V9WBE5-F1
#
_entry.id   AF-A0A2V9WBE5-F1
#
_cell.length_a   1.000
_cell.length_b   1.000
_cell.length_c   1.000
_cell.angle_alpha   90.00
_cell.angle_beta   90.00
_cell.angle_gamma   90.00
#
_symmetry.space_group_name_H-M   'P 1'
#
loop_
_entity.id
_entity.type
_entity.pdbx_description
1 polymer ?
#
loop_
_entity_poly.entity_id
_entity_poly.type
_entity_poly.pdbx_seq_one_letter_code
_entity_poly.pdbx_strand_id
1 'polypeptide(L)'
;MLAEKIETQAEFLRAKDQGFVYFQGFFFRRPEMMNTRDMPANRMNYLRMLQEVSRPELNLKELENLVKAEASVCYRLLRYLNSAIFGFQSEIHSVRHALSVLGEVDARRWVRLVAAVGAGQEKTSDLVLSALVRGRFGELLAPHVAHGKSDLFLLGLLSLVDAMLEMPMTEVLERIPLDHPTK
;
A
#
# COMPACT_ATOMS: atom_id res chain seq x y z
N MET A 1 -7.82 -24.20 17.36
CA MET A 1 -9.03 -23.47 17.84
C MET A 1 -8.96 -22.03 17.38
N LEU A 2 -10.12 -21.45 17.00
CA LEU A 2 -10.27 -20.07 16.52
C LEU A 2 -10.95 -19.22 17.60
N ALA A 3 -10.37 -18.07 17.93
CA ALA A 3 -11.00 -17.05 18.75
C ALA A 3 -11.66 -16.01 17.85
N GLU A 4 -12.97 -15.82 18.01
CA GLU A 4 -13.78 -14.90 17.20
C GLU A 4 -14.09 -13.60 17.95
N LYS A 5 -14.45 -12.55 17.20
CA LYS A 5 -14.87 -11.23 17.71
C LYS A 5 -13.83 -10.57 18.65
N ILE A 6 -12.55 -10.69 18.31
CA ILE A 6 -11.49 -9.93 18.99
C ILE A 6 -11.58 -8.45 18.60
N GLU A 7 -11.92 -7.58 19.54
CA GLU A 7 -12.08 -6.14 19.31
C GLU A 7 -10.96 -5.31 19.93
N THR A 8 -10.20 -5.87 20.88
CA THR A 8 -9.09 -5.19 21.56
C THR A 8 -7.81 -6.03 21.69
N GLN A 9 -6.68 -5.35 21.91
CA GLN A 9 -5.39 -6.01 22.15
C GLN A 9 -5.41 -6.87 23.41
N ALA A 10 -6.14 -6.44 24.46
CA ALA A 10 -6.27 -7.20 25.70
C ALA A 10 -7.01 -8.54 25.48
N GLU A 11 -8.07 -8.54 24.65
CA GLU A 11 -8.78 -9.76 24.27
C GLU A 11 -7.89 -10.70 23.44
N PHE A 12 -7.10 -10.16 22.51
CA PHE A 12 -6.13 -10.93 21.75
C PHE A 12 -5.11 -11.64 22.65
N LEU A 13 -4.49 -10.90 23.58
CA LEU A 13 -3.49 -11.46 24.50
C LEU A 13 -4.12 -12.52 25.42
N ARG A 14 -5.33 -12.26 25.94
CA ARG A 14 -6.06 -13.23 26.76
C ARG A 14 -6.39 -14.51 25.99
N ALA A 15 -6.86 -14.40 24.75
CA ALA A 15 -7.15 -15.56 23.90
C ALA A 15 -5.87 -16.34 23.55
N LYS A 16 -4.75 -15.64 23.34
CA LYS A 16 -3.44 -16.26 23.11
C LYS A 16 -2.97 -17.06 24.33
N ASP A 17 -3.09 -16.50 25.54
CA ASP A 17 -2.73 -17.19 26.79
C ASP A 17 -3.63 -18.40 27.08
N GLN A 18 -4.86 -18.40 26.57
CA GLN A 18 -5.78 -19.53 26.63
C GLN A 18 -5.49 -20.63 25.59
N GLY A 19 -4.44 -20.48 24.78
CA GLY A 19 -3.98 -21.49 23.82
C GLY A 19 -4.71 -21.47 22.48
N PHE A 20 -5.42 -20.39 22.15
CA PHE A 20 -5.96 -20.21 20.79
C PHE A 20 -4.84 -19.97 19.78
N VAL A 21 -5.01 -20.51 18.57
CA VAL A 21 -3.98 -20.50 17.50
C VAL A 21 -4.39 -19.60 16.34
N TYR A 22 -5.70 -19.44 16.12
CA TYR A 22 -6.27 -18.55 15.12
C TYR A 22 -7.13 -17.48 15.77
N PHE A 23 -7.19 -16.31 15.15
CA PHE A 23 -7.89 -15.14 15.68
C PHE A 23 -8.64 -14.41 14.57
N GLN A 24 -9.85 -13.96 14.88
CA GLN A 24 -10.68 -13.15 13.99
C GLN A 24 -11.29 -12.00 14.79
N GLY A 25 -11.27 -10.80 14.23
CA GLY A 25 -11.99 -9.67 14.80
C GLY A 25 -11.56 -8.33 14.22
N PHE A 26 -12.30 -7.27 14.57
CA PHE A 26 -12.06 -5.92 14.05
C PHE A 26 -10.74 -5.31 14.53
N PHE A 27 -10.21 -5.79 15.66
CA PHE A 27 -8.93 -5.35 16.21
C PHE A 27 -7.81 -5.35 15.16
N PHE A 28 -7.72 -6.40 14.34
CA PHE A 28 -6.65 -6.55 13.34
C PHE A 28 -6.78 -5.62 12.12
N ARG A 29 -7.86 -4.82 12.05
CA ARG A 29 -8.17 -3.91 10.93
C ARG A 29 -8.32 -2.45 11.37
N ARG A 30 -8.02 -2.13 12.63
CA ARG A 30 -8.01 -0.77 13.16
C ARG A 30 -6.56 -0.32 13.39
N PRO A 31 -6.24 0.96 13.15
CA PRO A 31 -4.94 1.50 13.53
C PRO A 31 -4.76 1.39 15.06
N GLU A 32 -3.62 0.87 15.50
CA GLU A 32 -3.12 1.17 16.84
C GLU A 32 -2.61 2.61 16.80
N MET A 33 -3.12 3.48 17.66
CA MET A 33 -2.76 4.90 17.66
C MET A 33 -1.32 5.06 18.15
N MET A 34 -0.35 5.13 17.23
CA MET A 34 1.00 5.60 17.55
C MET A 34 1.04 7.13 17.47
N ASN A 35 1.73 7.77 18.41
CA ASN A 35 1.95 9.22 18.33
C ASN A 35 2.70 9.54 17.04
N THR A 36 2.20 10.52 16.27
CA THR A 36 2.73 10.91 14.96
C THR A 36 4.21 11.32 14.95
N ARG A 37 4.80 11.56 16.14
CA ARG A 37 6.22 11.91 16.33
C ARG A 37 7.17 10.71 16.23
N ASP A 38 6.67 9.49 16.30
CA ASP A 38 7.50 8.26 16.33
C ASP A 38 7.42 7.44 15.03
N MET A 39 6.93 8.03 13.92
CA MET A 39 6.80 7.30 12.66
C MET A 39 8.18 6.88 12.10
N PRO A 40 8.42 5.57 11.87
CA PRO A 40 9.65 5.08 11.27
C PRO A 40 9.92 5.72 9.89
N ALA A 41 11.19 6.01 9.60
CA ALA A 41 11.60 6.71 8.38
C ALA A 41 11.19 5.98 7.08
N ASN A 42 11.12 4.64 7.11
CA ASN A 42 10.66 3.82 5.99
C ASN A 42 9.16 4.02 5.70
N ARG A 43 8.30 4.09 6.73
CA ARG A 43 6.85 4.38 6.60
C ARG A 43 6.62 5.76 5.98
N MET A 44 7.41 6.75 6.38
CA MET A 44 7.38 8.09 5.79
C MET A 44 7.74 8.07 4.30
N ASN A 45 8.72 7.27 3.89
CA ASN A 45 9.11 7.18 2.49
C ASN A 45 8.01 6.53 1.61
N TYR A 46 7.32 5.50 2.12
CA TYR A 46 6.16 4.92 1.44
C TYR A 46 5.00 5.93 1.28
N LEU A 47 4.74 6.76 2.30
CA LEU A 47 3.74 7.82 2.19
C LEU A 47 4.12 8.84 1.10
N ARG A 48 5.39 9.25 1.02
CA ARG A 48 5.89 10.14 -0.04
C ARG A 48 5.76 9.51 -1.42
N MET A 49 6.03 8.21 -1.57
CA MET A 49 5.77 7.50 -2.82
C MET A 49 4.30 7.58 -3.22
N LEU A 50 3.37 7.34 -2.28
CA LEU A 50 1.93 7.44 -2.52
C LEU A 50 1.50 8.86 -2.91
N GLN A 51 2.07 9.89 -2.28
CA GLN A 51 1.83 11.29 -2.64
C GLN A 51 2.26 11.58 -4.08
N GLU A 52 3.47 11.18 -4.46
CA GLU A 52 4.03 11.45 -5.79
C GLU A 52 3.17 10.83 -6.90
N VAL A 53 2.77 9.56 -6.73
CA VAL A 53 1.95 8.84 -7.72
C VAL A 53 0.47 9.20 -7.70
N SER A 54 0.04 10.05 -6.76
CA SER A 54 -1.31 10.62 -6.71
C SER A 54 -1.39 11.99 -7.40
N ARG A 55 -0.25 12.63 -7.70
CA ARG A 55 -0.23 13.93 -8.41
C ARG A 55 -0.79 13.80 -9.83
N PRO A 56 -1.48 14.84 -10.35
CA PRO A 56 -1.94 14.86 -11.74
C PRO A 56 -0.79 14.66 -12.74
N GLU A 57 0.35 15.30 -12.49
CA GLU A 57 1.58 15.16 -13.28
C GLU A 57 2.64 14.43 -12.47
N LEU A 58 3.16 13.31 -13.00
CA LEU A 58 4.16 12.51 -12.30
C LEU A 58 5.54 13.14 -12.46
N ASN A 59 6.22 13.46 -11.37
CA ASN A 59 7.64 13.75 -11.42
C ASN A 59 8.45 12.44 -11.36
N LEU A 60 8.79 11.89 -12.53
CA LEU A 60 9.52 10.62 -12.64
C LEU A 60 10.87 10.65 -11.90
N LYS A 61 11.54 11.81 -11.86
CA LYS A 61 12.83 11.95 -11.18
C LYS A 61 12.66 11.88 -9.66
N GLU A 62 11.62 12.52 -9.13
CA GLU A 62 11.32 12.44 -7.70
C GLU A 62 10.88 11.03 -7.31
N LEU A 63 10.04 10.40 -8.14
CA LEU A 63 9.65 9.01 -7.93
C LEU A 63 10.87 8.07 -7.94
N GLU A 64 11.80 8.26 -8.88
CA GLU A 64 13.05 7.51 -8.93
C GLU A 64 13.84 7.66 -7.62
N ASN A 65 13.96 8.87 -7.08
CA ASN A 65 14.67 9.12 -5.82
C ASN A 65 14.00 8.42 -4.64
N LEU A 66 12.67 8.52 -4.55
CA LEU A 66 11.89 7.87 -3.50
C LEU A 66 12.07 6.35 -3.55
N VAL A 67 11.97 5.74 -4.75
CA VAL A 67 12.18 4.30 -4.94
C VAL A 67 13.61 3.91 -4.56
N LYS A 68 14.62 4.69 -4.95
CA LYS A 68 16.04 4.46 -4.61
C LYS A 68 16.34 4.52 -3.12
N ALA A 69 15.59 5.32 -2.37
CA ALA A 69 15.74 5.41 -0.92
C ALA A 69 15.31 4.11 -0.21
N GLU A 70 14.52 3.24 -0.86
CA GLU A 70 14.09 1.95 -0.30
C GLU A 70 14.63 0.78 -1.11
N ALA A 71 15.70 0.16 -0.60
CA ALA A 71 16.38 -0.96 -1.26
C ALA A 71 15.43 -2.14 -1.56
N SER A 72 14.47 -2.41 -0.67
CA SER A 72 13.48 -3.48 -0.86
C SER A 72 12.54 -3.21 -2.05
N VAL A 73 12.18 -1.95 -2.28
CA VAL A 73 11.36 -1.50 -3.41
C VAL A 73 12.16 -1.59 -4.70
N CYS A 74 13.40 -1.09 -4.71
CA CYS A 74 14.31 -1.21 -5.86
C CYS A 74 14.45 -2.65 -6.34
N TYR A 75 14.73 -3.57 -5.42
CA TYR A 75 14.89 -4.98 -5.73
C TYR A 75 13.62 -5.58 -6.33
N ARG A 76 12.45 -5.29 -5.74
CA ARG A 76 11.16 -5.76 -6.25
C ARG A 76 10.86 -5.23 -7.66
N LEU A 77 11.21 -3.98 -7.95
CA LEU A 77 10.97 -3.36 -9.25
C LEU A 77 11.78 -4.06 -10.34
N LEU A 78 13.09 -4.20 -10.12
CA LEU A 78 13.99 -4.83 -11.08
C LEU A 78 13.63 -6.31 -11.27
N ARG A 79 13.33 -7.03 -10.18
CA ARG A 79 12.89 -8.44 -10.26
C ARG A 79 11.57 -8.61 -11.00
N TYR A 80 10.62 -7.68 -10.81
CA TYR A 80 9.33 -7.72 -11.51
C TYR A 80 9.53 -7.58 -13.02
N LEU A 81 10.32 -6.58 -13.46
CA LEU A 81 10.57 -6.35 -14.86
C LEU A 81 11.47 -7.40 -15.53
N ASN A 82 12.44 -7.94 -14.81
CA ASN A 82 13.28 -9.04 -15.32
C ASN A 82 12.59 -10.42 -15.19
N SER A 83 11.29 -10.46 -14.89
CA SER A 83 10.54 -11.71 -14.87
C SER A 83 10.21 -12.18 -16.29
N ALA A 84 9.95 -13.49 -16.41
CA ALA A 84 9.60 -14.13 -17.68
C ALA A 84 8.32 -13.54 -18.34
N ILE A 85 7.50 -12.80 -17.59
CA ILE A 85 6.30 -12.12 -18.07
C ILE A 85 6.64 -11.07 -19.13
N PHE A 86 7.76 -10.36 -18.98
CA PHE A 86 8.16 -9.27 -19.88
C PHE A 86 9.11 -9.72 -20.98
N GLY A 87 9.84 -10.83 -20.78
CA GLY A 87 10.62 -11.48 -21.84
C GLY A 87 11.73 -10.61 -22.46
N PHE A 88 12.29 -9.65 -21.72
CA PHE A 88 13.36 -8.79 -22.22
C PHE A 88 14.61 -9.61 -22.60
N GLN A 89 15.20 -9.30 -23.75
CA GLN A 89 16.45 -9.94 -24.18
C GLN A 89 17.66 -9.50 -23.35
N SER A 90 17.58 -8.32 -22.73
CA SER A 90 18.62 -7.74 -21.90
C SER A 90 18.04 -7.35 -20.54
N GLU A 91 18.77 -7.64 -19.47
CA GLU A 91 18.33 -7.33 -18.10
C GLU A 91 18.27 -5.82 -17.84
N ILE A 92 17.26 -5.41 -17.07
CA ILE A 92 17.09 -4.05 -16.57
C ILE A 92 17.84 -3.90 -15.24
N HIS A 93 18.80 -2.98 -15.19
CA HIS A 93 19.66 -2.77 -14.01
C HIS A 93 19.45 -1.43 -13.30
N SER A 94 18.65 -0.51 -13.85
CA SER A 94 18.44 0.81 -13.24
C SER A 94 16.98 1.11 -12.99
N VAL A 95 16.69 1.75 -11.86
CA VAL A 95 15.34 2.20 -11.48
C VAL A 95 14.78 3.16 -12.52
N ARG A 96 15.59 4.08 -13.06
CA ARG A 96 15.17 4.99 -14.13
C ARG A 96 14.71 4.22 -15.36
N HIS A 97 15.55 3.31 -15.86
CA HIS A 97 15.22 2.49 -17.03
C HIS A 97 13.96 1.65 -16.75
N ALA A 98 13.86 1.05 -15.57
CA ALA A 98 12.69 0.29 -15.15
C ALA A 98 11.39 1.12 -15.19
N LEU A 99 11.38 2.29 -14.57
CA LEU A 99 10.22 3.18 -14.55
C LEU A 99 9.86 3.68 -15.96
N SER A 100 10.86 3.95 -16.80
CA SER A 100 10.63 4.33 -18.21
C SER A 100 10.04 3.20 -19.04
N VAL A 101 10.46 1.94 -18.82
CA VAL A 101 9.95 0.75 -19.53
C VAL A 101 8.53 0.40 -19.10
N LEU A 102 8.21 0.54 -17.81
CA LEU A 102 6.84 0.41 -17.31
C LEU A 102 5.90 1.44 -17.93
N GLY A 103 6.40 2.65 -18.18
CA GLY A 103 5.56 3.78 -18.53
C GLY A 103 4.78 4.30 -17.31
N GLU A 104 4.21 5.50 -17.44
CA GLU A 104 3.64 6.23 -16.30
C GLU A 104 2.48 5.49 -15.62
N VAL A 105 1.55 4.92 -16.40
CA VAL A 105 0.36 4.26 -15.88
C VAL A 105 0.73 3.06 -15.01
N ASP A 106 1.55 2.16 -15.53
CA ASP A 106 1.94 0.96 -14.79
C ASP A 106 2.94 1.27 -13.67
N ALA A 107 3.81 2.28 -13.84
CA ALA A 107 4.69 2.75 -12.77
C ALA A 107 3.88 3.25 -11.56
N ARG A 108 2.84 4.07 -11.79
CA ARG A 108 1.93 4.53 -10.73
C ARG A 108 1.27 3.34 -10.03
N ARG A 109 0.72 2.39 -10.80
CA ARG A 109 0.05 1.20 -10.25
C ARG A 109 1.00 0.33 -9.41
N TRP A 110 2.20 0.07 -9.93
CA TRP A 110 3.21 -0.75 -9.25
C TRP A 110 3.69 -0.09 -7.95
N VAL A 111 3.98 1.21 -7.98
CA VAL A 111 4.42 1.95 -6.79
C VAL A 111 3.33 2.00 -5.74
N ARG A 112 2.07 2.23 -6.12
CA ARG A 112 0.94 2.20 -5.17
C ARG A 112 0.89 0.87 -4.43
N LEU A 113 0.98 -0.22 -5.17
CA LEU A 113 0.98 -1.58 -4.62
C LEU A 113 2.15 -1.79 -3.66
N VAL A 114 3.38 -1.47 -4.08
CA VAL A 114 4.56 -1.71 -3.26
C VAL A 114 4.64 -0.78 -2.06
N ALA A 115 4.18 0.46 -2.17
CA ALA A 115 4.11 1.39 -1.05
C ALA A 115 3.07 0.96 -0.02
N ALA A 116 1.90 0.47 -0.44
CA ALA A 116 0.90 -0.06 0.49
C ALA A 116 1.37 -1.35 1.19
N VAL A 117 1.97 -2.29 0.43
CA VAL A 117 2.56 -3.51 1.01
C VAL A 117 3.74 -3.17 1.93
N GLY A 118 4.55 -2.18 1.53
CA GLY A 118 5.71 -1.67 2.27
C GLY A 118 5.32 -1.05 3.61
N ALA A 119 4.31 -0.18 3.59
CA ALA A 119 3.74 0.42 4.79
C ALA A 119 3.20 -0.63 5.78
N GLY A 120 2.66 -1.73 5.28
CA GLY A 120 2.11 -2.83 6.08
C GLY A 120 3.09 -3.96 6.44
N GLN A 121 4.40 -3.86 6.21
CA GLN A 121 5.33 -5.01 6.40
C GLN A 121 5.44 -5.55 7.83
N GLU A 122 5.11 -4.75 8.85
CA GLU A 122 5.06 -5.21 10.24
C GLU A 122 3.66 -5.71 10.65
N LYS A 123 2.69 -5.70 9.73
CA LYS A 123 1.31 -6.12 9.98
C LYS A 123 1.04 -7.52 9.43
N THR A 124 -0.08 -8.10 9.87
CA THR A 124 -0.53 -9.41 9.40
C THR A 124 -0.70 -9.40 7.88
N SER A 125 -0.27 -10.48 7.23
CA SER A 125 -0.43 -10.67 5.78
C SER A 125 -1.88 -10.48 5.31
N ASP A 126 -2.87 -10.73 6.19
CA ASP A 126 -4.29 -10.53 5.93
C ASP A 126 -4.70 -9.06 5.73
N LEU A 127 -4.08 -8.11 6.43
CA LEU A 127 -4.40 -6.68 6.28
C LEU A 127 -4.00 -6.17 4.90
N VAL A 128 -2.78 -6.51 4.49
CA VAL A 128 -2.24 -6.19 3.16
C VAL A 128 -3.05 -6.92 2.07
N LEU A 129 -3.33 -8.21 2.26
CA LEU A 129 -4.16 -8.98 1.33
C LEU A 129 -5.57 -8.37 1.19
N SER A 130 -6.19 -7.95 2.30
CA SER A 130 -7.51 -7.32 2.29
C SER A 130 -7.53 -6.03 1.48
N ALA A 131 -6.49 -5.18 1.61
CA ALA A 131 -6.38 -3.95 0.83
C ALA A 131 -6.19 -4.24 -0.67
N LEU A 132 -5.36 -5.25 -1.00
CA LEU A 132 -5.15 -5.69 -2.38
C LEU A 132 -6.43 -6.26 -3.02
N VAL A 133 -7.19 -7.07 -2.27
CA VAL A 133 -8.48 -7.60 -2.71
C VAL A 133 -9.48 -6.48 -2.96
N ARG A 134 -9.56 -5.48 -2.07
CA ARG A 134 -10.43 -4.30 -2.27
C ARG A 134 -10.00 -3.46 -3.47
N GLY A 135 -8.69 -3.25 -3.67
CA GLY A 135 -8.17 -2.56 -4.84
C GLY A 135 -8.53 -3.30 -6.13
N ARG A 136 -8.28 -4.61 -6.19
CA ARG A 136 -8.64 -5.44 -7.35
C ARG A 136 -10.15 -5.45 -7.60
N PHE A 137 -10.95 -5.49 -6.54
CA PHE A 137 -12.40 -5.36 -6.65
C PHE A 137 -12.81 -4.03 -7.27
N GLY A 138 -12.25 -2.91 -6.81
CA GLY A 138 -12.52 -1.59 -7.37
C GLY A 138 -12.13 -1.49 -8.84
N GLU A 139 -10.98 -2.05 -9.22
CA GLU A 139 -10.54 -2.12 -10.61
C GLU A 139 -11.50 -2.93 -11.51
N LEU A 140 -11.97 -4.08 -11.03
CA LEU A 140 -12.94 -4.91 -11.75
C LEU A 140 -14.32 -4.24 -11.82
N LEU A 141 -14.66 -3.41 -10.84
CA LEU A 141 -15.91 -2.67 -10.80
C LEU A 141 -15.89 -1.44 -11.72
N ALA A 142 -14.72 -0.86 -11.98
CA ALA A 142 -14.57 0.39 -12.73
C ALA A 142 -15.35 0.43 -14.07
N PRO A 143 -15.33 -0.61 -14.93
CA PRO A 143 -16.09 -0.60 -16.17
C PRO A 143 -17.63 -0.59 -15.99
N HIS A 144 -18.12 -0.89 -14.79
CA HIS A 144 -19.53 -1.10 -14.49
C HIS A 144 -20.17 0.04 -13.69
N VAL A 145 -19.41 1.06 -13.29
CA VAL A 145 -19.93 2.18 -12.49
C VAL A 145 -19.45 3.52 -13.03
N ALA A 146 -20.25 4.57 -12.85
CA ALA A 146 -19.79 5.92 -13.12
C ALA A 146 -18.84 6.37 -12.00
N HIS A 147 -17.55 6.52 -12.32
CA HIS A 147 -16.52 6.93 -11.36
C HIS A 147 -15.65 8.10 -11.86
N GLY A 148 -16.02 8.73 -12.98
CA GLY A 148 -15.28 9.85 -13.54
C GLY A 148 -13.80 9.50 -13.80
N LYS A 149 -12.89 10.32 -13.26
CA LYS A 149 -11.43 10.11 -13.33
C LYS A 149 -10.85 9.42 -12.09
N SER A 150 -11.69 9.04 -11.12
CA SER A 150 -11.23 8.43 -9.88
C SER A 150 -10.66 7.04 -10.14
N ASP A 151 -9.53 6.75 -9.50
CA ASP A 151 -8.86 5.46 -9.57
C ASP A 151 -9.41 4.53 -8.48
N LEU A 152 -10.31 3.62 -8.89
CA LEU A 152 -10.98 2.71 -7.96
C LEU A 152 -10.05 1.63 -7.38
N PHE A 153 -8.94 1.33 -8.06
CA PHE A 153 -7.92 0.44 -7.50
C PHE A 153 -7.22 1.12 -6.32
N LEU A 154 -6.81 2.37 -6.52
CA LEU A 154 -6.19 3.18 -5.47
C LEU A 154 -7.15 3.39 -4.30
N LEU A 155 -8.43 3.67 -4.58
CA LEU A 155 -9.46 3.82 -3.53
C LEU A 155 -9.54 2.57 -2.65
N GLY A 156 -9.61 1.37 -3.26
CA GLY A 156 -9.65 0.13 -2.52
C GLY A 156 -8.38 -0.13 -1.70
N LEU A 157 -7.22 0.22 -2.25
CA LEU A 157 -5.94 0.08 -1.57
C LEU A 157 -5.79 1.04 -0.37
N LEU A 158 -6.20 2.30 -0.54
CA LEU A 158 -6.14 3.33 0.51
C LEU A 158 -7.20 3.12 1.60
N SER A 159 -8.21 2.28 1.38
CA SER A 159 -9.28 2.02 2.36
C SER A 159 -8.83 1.39 3.68
N LEU A 160 -7.58 0.93 3.76
CA LEU A 160 -6.96 0.34 4.97
C LEU A 160 -5.57 0.94 5.27
N VAL A 161 -5.19 2.03 4.59
CA VAL A 161 -3.84 2.61 4.72
C VAL A 161 -3.62 3.25 6.09
N ASP A 162 -4.69 3.72 6.74
CA ASP A 162 -4.71 4.21 8.12
C ASP A 162 -4.26 3.11 9.09
N ALA A 163 -4.82 1.91 8.96
CA ALA A 163 -4.42 0.74 9.75
C ALA A 163 -2.99 0.26 9.45
N MET A 164 -2.53 0.40 8.20
CA MET A 164 -1.14 0.08 7.81
C MET A 164 -0.13 1.10 8.37
N LEU A 165 -0.48 2.38 8.35
CA LEU A 165 0.37 3.48 8.80
C LEU A 165 0.23 3.76 10.30
N GLU A 166 -0.71 3.12 11.00
CA GLU A 166 -1.01 3.31 12.42
C GLU A 166 -1.35 4.77 12.76
N MET A 167 -2.14 5.40 11.90
CA MET A 167 -2.53 6.79 12.05
C MET A 167 -4.01 6.98 11.67
N PRO A 168 -4.69 8.00 12.21
CA PRO A 168 -6.07 8.29 11.81
C PRO A 168 -6.18 8.55 10.31
N MET A 169 -7.24 8.03 9.67
CA MET A 169 -7.50 8.26 8.25
C MET A 169 -7.57 9.76 7.90
N THR A 170 -8.06 10.60 8.81
CA THR A 170 -8.08 12.06 8.63
C THR A 170 -6.69 12.63 8.39
N GLU A 171 -5.69 12.20 9.17
CA GLU A 171 -4.30 12.64 8.99
C GLU A 171 -3.67 12.07 7.72
N VAL A 172 -4.08 10.86 7.28
CA VAL A 172 -3.64 10.29 5.99
C VAL A 172 -4.14 11.18 4.85
N LEU A 173 -5.42 11.54 4.86
CA LEU A 173 -6.07 12.33 3.80
C LEU A 173 -5.56 13.76 3.75
N GLU A 174 -5.08 14.32 4.85
CA GLU A 174 -4.37 15.61 4.85
C GLU A 174 -3.01 15.52 4.15
N ARG A 175 -2.32 14.38 4.31
CA ARG A 175 -0.99 14.16 3.74
C ARG A 175 -1.05 13.68 2.29
N ILE A 176 -2.08 12.96 1.86
CA ILE A 176 -2.21 12.50 0.47
C ILE A 176 -3.06 13.50 -0.32
N PRO A 177 -2.52 14.12 -1.40
CA PRO A 177 -3.30 14.97 -2.28
C PRO A 177 -4.21 14.08 -3.15
N LEU A 178 -5.37 13.71 -2.60
CA LEU A 178 -6.46 13.08 -3.34
C LEU A 178 -7.38 14.18 -3.88
N ASP A 179 -7.82 14.03 -5.13
CA ASP A 179 -8.81 14.93 -5.74
C ASP A 179 -10.08 14.98 -4.88
N HIS A 180 -10.68 16.17 -4.72
CA HIS A 180 -11.85 16.42 -3.89
C HIS A 180 -13.02 15.42 -4.00
N PRO A 181 -13.38 14.85 -5.17
CA PRO A 181 -14.42 13.81 -5.27
C PRO A 181 -13.99 12.43 -4.73
N THR A 182 -12.73 12.25 -4.36
CA THR A 182 -12.14 11.01 -3.84
C THR A 182 -11.82 11.09 -2.33
N LYS A 183 -11.96 12.27 -1.71
CA LYS A 183 -11.93 12.49 -0.25
C LYS A 183 -13.34 12.42 0.32
#